data_AF-A0A7G6YA26-F1
#
_entry.id   AF-A0A7G6YA26-F1
#
_cell.length_a   1.000
_cell.length_b   1.000
_cell.length_c   1.000
_cell.angle_alpha   90.00
_cell.angle_beta   90.00
_cell.angle_gamma   90.00
#
_symmetry.space_group_name_H-M   'P 1'
#
loop_
_entity.id
_entity.type
_entity.pdbx_description
1 polymer ?
#
loop_
_entity_poly.entity_id
_entity_poly.type
_entity_poly.pdbx_seq_one_letter_code
_entity_poly.pdbx_strand_id
1 'polypeptide(L)'
;MRALINAPVVDIETKQQLIDLLEPTGWLVRPSSDEGVDDALTQSLLEKFSPHARTRLQLADRVLIDVGNNEYGMASLENVGAIHFRVVKDNARHEEMQHLVEGVCKTLIPVLEPKTPVSQPVFTRIELLEANSSSPAASGTMQNIHSYGFRQFVRFERVTEYRLFWFLLVAFALTFAVSIGLAFFGGADATVVEIKGWVERISSAFLVSTLTSIITLAIQYQRWRSVDVRIEWS
;
A
#
# COMPACT_ATOMS: atom_id res chain seq x y z
N MET A 1 14.50 7.35 18.52
CA MET A 1 14.17 7.88 17.18
C MET A 1 12.69 8.28 17.16
N ARG A 2 12.26 9.13 16.22
CA ARG A 2 10.88 9.62 16.13
C ARG A 2 10.40 9.52 14.68
N ALA A 3 9.10 9.36 14.49
CA ALA A 3 8.48 9.36 13.17
C ALA A 3 7.34 10.40 13.13
N LEU A 4 7.21 11.07 12.00
CA LEU A 4 6.09 11.95 11.66
C LEU A 4 5.39 11.40 10.43
N ILE A 5 4.10 11.14 10.54
CA ILE A 5 3.24 10.67 9.45
C ILE A 5 2.09 11.66 9.31
N ASN A 6 1.94 12.24 8.12
CA ASN A 6 0.88 13.18 7.81
C ASN A 6 -0.13 12.57 6.85
N ALA A 7 -1.38 12.53 7.25
CA ALA A 7 -2.49 12.05 6.43
C ALA A 7 -3.46 13.21 6.12
N PRO A 8 -3.72 13.52 4.83
CA PRO A 8 -4.76 14.47 4.49
C PRO A 8 -6.13 13.80 4.69
N VAL A 9 -7.01 14.44 5.47
CA VAL A 9 -8.31 13.86 5.80
C VAL A 9 -9.41 14.90 5.65
N VAL A 10 -10.52 14.49 5.05
CA VAL A 10 -11.71 15.32 4.88
C VAL A 10 -12.63 15.12 6.09
N ASP A 11 -13.19 16.22 6.61
CA ASP A 11 -14.24 16.24 7.64
C ASP A 11 -13.87 15.72 9.05
N ILE A 12 -12.60 15.84 9.44
CA ILE A 12 -12.17 15.59 10.83
C ILE A 12 -11.65 16.87 11.44
N GLU A 13 -12.46 17.45 12.32
CA GLU A 13 -12.23 18.76 12.93
C GLU A 13 -12.19 18.71 14.47
N THR A 14 -12.70 17.63 15.06
CA THR A 14 -12.84 17.51 16.51
C THR A 14 -12.06 16.33 17.07
N LYS A 15 -11.61 16.47 18.32
CA LYS A 15 -11.02 15.35 19.09
C LYS A 15 -11.89 14.10 19.10
N GLN A 16 -13.22 14.23 19.22
CA GLN A 16 -14.11 13.07 19.26
C GLN A 16 -14.12 12.31 17.93
N GLN A 17 -14.20 13.02 16.80
CA GLN A 17 -14.12 12.39 15.48
C GLN A 17 -12.78 11.66 15.26
N LEU A 18 -11.68 12.22 15.80
CA LEU A 18 -10.38 11.55 15.79
C LEU A 18 -10.38 10.26 16.61
N ILE A 19 -11.04 10.25 17.77
CA ILE A 19 -11.22 9.04 18.59
C ILE A 19 -12.04 8.01 17.83
N ASP A 20 -13.21 8.39 17.30
CA ASP A 20 -14.10 7.48 16.57
C ASP A 20 -13.42 6.89 15.33
N LEU A 21 -12.58 7.69 14.65
CA LEU A 21 -11.77 7.23 13.53
C LEU A 21 -10.75 6.16 13.97
N LEU A 22 -10.08 6.36 15.10
CA LEU A 22 -8.99 5.49 15.56
C LEU A 22 -9.48 4.29 16.37
N GLU A 23 -10.73 4.25 16.81
CA GLU A 23 -11.30 3.13 17.55
C GLU A 23 -11.08 1.75 16.90
N PRO A 24 -11.27 1.57 15.57
CA PRO A 24 -11.05 0.28 14.91
C PRO A 24 -9.58 -0.18 14.93
N THR A 25 -8.62 0.72 15.14
CA THR A 25 -7.19 0.36 15.18
C THR A 25 -6.79 -0.35 16.47
N GLY A 26 -7.59 -0.21 17.54
CA GLY A 26 -7.25 -0.71 18.87
C GLY A 26 -6.13 0.07 19.57
N TRP A 27 -5.65 1.18 19.00
CA TRP A 27 -4.53 1.96 19.54
C TRP A 27 -4.91 2.99 20.59
N LEU A 28 -6.19 3.25 20.77
CA LEU A 28 -6.65 4.21 21.77
C LEU A 28 -6.29 3.72 23.16
N VAL A 29 -5.42 4.46 23.85
CA VAL A 29 -5.17 4.27 25.27
C VAL A 29 -6.47 4.68 25.97
N ARG A 30 -7.26 3.69 26.40
CA ARG A 30 -8.49 3.96 27.14
C ARG A 30 -8.09 4.61 28.46
N PRO A 31 -8.76 5.70 28.87
CA PRO A 31 -8.47 6.35 30.12
C PRO A 31 -8.57 5.29 31.21
N SER A 32 -7.43 5.03 31.85
CA SER A 32 -7.43 4.17 33.03
C SER A 32 -8.20 4.89 34.13
N SER A 33 -8.61 4.20 35.19
CA SER A 33 -9.24 4.85 36.35
C SER A 33 -8.34 5.89 37.06
N ASP A 34 -7.13 6.11 36.54
CA ASP A 34 -6.06 6.91 37.11
C ASP A 34 -5.62 7.98 36.07
N GLU A 35 -6.44 9.03 35.90
CA GLU A 35 -6.22 10.14 34.96
C GLU A 35 -4.81 10.76 35.11
N GLY A 36 -4.21 10.70 36.30
CA GLY A 36 -2.85 11.19 36.57
C GLY A 36 -1.75 10.41 35.85
N VAL A 37 -1.96 9.12 35.54
CA VAL A 37 -0.99 8.30 34.81
C VAL A 37 -0.97 8.68 33.34
N ASP A 38 -2.14 8.93 32.75
CA ASP A 38 -2.28 9.32 31.34
C ASP A 38 -1.69 10.71 31.10
N ASP A 39 -1.87 11.64 32.04
CA ASP A 39 -1.25 12.96 32.01
C ASP A 39 0.28 12.88 32.14
N ALA A 40 0.81 12.04 33.04
CA ALA A 40 2.25 11.84 33.20
C ALA A 40 2.89 11.22 31.94
N LEU A 41 2.23 10.22 31.32
CA LEU A 41 2.68 9.62 30.06
C LEU A 41 2.64 10.63 28.92
N THR A 42 1.57 11.41 28.83
CA THR A 42 1.43 12.47 27.82
C THR A 42 2.53 13.52 27.97
N GLN A 43 2.83 13.97 29.18
CA GLN A 43 3.91 14.93 29.44
C GLN A 43 5.28 14.33 29.10
N SER A 44 5.56 13.11 29.55
CA SER A 44 6.80 12.38 29.22
C SER A 44 7.01 12.24 27.71
N LEU A 45 5.94 11.95 26.95
CA LEU A 45 6.03 11.86 25.49
C LEU A 45 6.22 13.23 24.83
N LEU A 46 5.55 14.28 25.33
CA LEU A 46 5.73 15.65 24.86
C LEU A 46 7.17 16.14 25.02
N GLU A 47 7.85 15.68 26.07
CA GLU A 47 9.25 16.02 26.32
C GLU A 47 10.20 15.46 25.24
N LYS A 48 9.85 14.33 24.63
CA LYS A 48 10.64 13.69 23.57
C LYS A 48 10.52 14.41 22.21
N PHE A 49 9.52 15.27 22.02
CA PHE A 49 9.37 16.06 20.80
C PHE A 49 10.19 17.36 20.82
N SER A 50 10.52 17.87 19.64
CA SER A 50 11.21 19.15 19.51
C SER A 50 10.36 20.29 20.10
N PRO A 51 10.96 21.39 20.57
CA PRO A 51 10.21 22.48 21.19
C PRO A 51 9.07 23.01 20.31
N HIS A 52 9.32 23.18 19.00
CA HIS A 52 8.29 23.60 18.05
C HIS A 52 7.15 22.60 17.91
N ALA A 53 7.45 21.30 17.83
CA ALA A 53 6.44 20.25 17.76
C ALA A 53 5.63 20.17 19.07
N ARG A 54 6.30 20.35 20.22
CA ARG A 54 5.66 20.39 21.54
C ARG A 54 4.64 21.52 21.62
N THR A 55 5.01 22.73 21.21
CA THR A 55 4.07 23.87 21.22
C THR A 55 2.85 23.60 20.32
N ARG A 56 3.05 23.01 19.13
CA ARG A 56 1.93 22.65 18.25
C ARG A 56 1.01 21.60 18.86
N LEU A 57 1.56 20.54 19.45
CA LEU A 57 0.78 19.51 20.12
C LEU A 57 0.03 20.03 21.34
N GLN A 58 0.62 20.98 22.07
CA GLN A 58 -0.02 21.59 23.23
C GLN A 58 -1.25 22.42 22.86
N LEU A 59 -1.23 23.04 21.67
CA LEU A 59 -2.32 23.88 21.16
C LEU A 59 -3.37 23.09 20.36
N ALA A 60 -3.03 21.89 19.87
CA ALA A 60 -3.90 21.07 19.05
C ALA A 60 -4.72 20.06 19.87
N ASP A 61 -5.89 19.70 19.34
CA ASP A 61 -6.64 18.54 19.78
C ASP A 61 -5.81 17.27 19.50
N ARG A 62 -5.45 16.56 20.57
CA ARG A 62 -4.57 15.37 20.52
C ARG A 62 -5.13 14.19 21.28
N VAL A 63 -4.73 13.00 20.84
CA VAL A 63 -5.06 11.71 21.46
C VAL A 63 -3.77 10.91 21.60
N LEU A 64 -3.58 10.31 22.77
CA LEU A 64 -2.49 9.36 23.02
C LEU A 64 -2.83 8.03 22.35
N ILE A 65 -1.86 7.48 21.60
CA ILE A 65 -2.01 6.20 20.90
C ILE A 65 -0.90 5.24 21.33
N ASP A 66 -1.24 3.97 21.49
CA ASP A 66 -0.32 2.85 21.64
C ASP A 66 -0.30 2.06 20.33
N VAL A 67 0.83 2.13 19.63
CA VAL A 67 0.97 1.60 18.27
C VAL A 67 1.43 0.14 18.28
N GLY A 68 1.48 -0.49 19.46
CA GLY A 68 1.96 -1.85 19.69
C GLY A 68 3.38 -1.90 20.24
N ASN A 69 3.78 -3.06 20.77
CA ASN A 69 5.12 -3.32 21.34
C ASN A 69 5.64 -2.28 22.36
N ASN A 70 4.74 -1.67 23.16
CA ASN A 70 5.05 -0.61 24.12
C ASN A 70 5.56 0.69 23.47
N GLU A 71 5.20 0.95 22.22
CA GLU A 71 5.58 2.16 21.49
C GLU A 71 4.42 3.16 21.47
N TYR A 72 4.63 4.27 22.18
CA TYR A 72 3.63 5.32 22.29
C TYR A 72 3.79 6.37 21.19
N GLY A 73 2.66 6.96 20.82
CA GLY A 73 2.58 8.09 19.91
C GLY A 73 1.46 9.05 20.25
N MET A 74 1.33 10.10 19.45
CA MET A 74 0.21 11.04 19.48
C MET A 74 -0.38 11.19 18.09
N ALA A 75 -1.70 11.13 18.01
CA ALA A 75 -2.46 11.62 16.88
C ALA A 75 -2.96 13.04 17.21
N SER A 76 -2.84 13.98 16.26
CA SER A 76 -3.18 15.38 16.51
C SER A 76 -3.76 16.09 15.28
N LEU A 77 -4.66 17.03 15.53
CA LEU A 77 -5.29 17.91 14.53
C LEU A 77 -4.60 19.27 14.52
N GLU A 78 -3.38 19.33 13.99
CA GLU A 78 -2.58 20.58 14.00
C GLU A 78 -2.94 21.55 12.86
N ASN A 79 -3.45 21.02 11.75
CA ASN A 79 -3.82 21.80 10.57
C ASN A 79 -5.23 21.39 10.12
N VAL A 80 -5.97 22.33 9.54
CA VAL A 80 -7.27 22.05 8.92
C VAL A 80 -7.07 21.03 7.79
N GLY A 81 -7.80 19.91 7.87
CA GLY A 81 -7.81 18.87 6.84
C GLY A 81 -6.62 17.91 6.86
N ALA A 82 -5.87 17.81 7.97
CA ALA A 82 -4.79 16.84 8.08
C ALA A 82 -4.59 16.32 9.51
N ILE A 83 -4.39 15.01 9.63
CA ILE A 83 -4.04 14.32 10.88
C ILE A 83 -2.54 14.06 10.91
N HIS A 84 -1.91 14.47 12.01
CA HIS A 84 -0.49 14.24 12.26
C HIS A 84 -0.34 13.13 13.29
N PHE A 85 0.29 12.04 12.88
CA PHE A 85 0.68 10.95 13.76
C PHE A 85 2.17 11.07 14.07
N ARG A 86 2.50 11.11 15.35
CA ARG A 86 3.87 11.19 15.85
C ARG A 86 4.17 10.01 16.74
N VAL A 87 5.10 9.16 16.31
CA VAL A 87 5.44 7.93 17.02
C VAL A 87 6.87 8.03 17.55
N VAL A 88 7.09 7.55 18.76
CA VAL A 88 8.41 7.60 19.42
C VAL A 88 8.83 6.19 19.79
N LYS A 89 10.07 5.83 19.41
CA LYS A 89 10.70 4.59 19.82
C LYS A 89 12.07 4.87 20.42
N ASP A 90 12.24 4.53 21.69
CA ASP A 90 13.49 4.75 22.41
C ASP A 90 14.57 3.78 21.91
N ASN A 91 15.80 4.27 21.75
CA ASN A 91 16.97 3.49 21.30
C ASN A 91 16.82 2.71 19.98
N ALA A 92 15.82 3.03 19.15
CA ALA A 92 15.61 2.37 17.87
C ALA A 92 16.75 2.64 16.87
N ARG A 93 17.15 1.59 16.16
CA ARG A 93 17.92 1.73 14.92
C ARG A 93 17.04 2.28 13.80
N HIS A 94 17.66 2.81 12.76
CA HIS A 94 16.96 3.38 11.60
C HIS A 94 16.00 2.36 10.95
N GLU A 95 16.49 1.14 10.68
CA GLU A 95 15.71 0.05 10.09
C GLU A 95 14.52 -0.38 10.97
N GLU A 96 14.71 -0.43 12.30
CA GLU A 96 13.63 -0.79 13.24
C GLU A 96 12.51 0.24 13.24
N MET A 97 12.87 1.53 13.09
CA MET A 97 11.88 2.59 12.99
C MET A 97 11.17 2.58 11.63
N GLN A 98 11.87 2.26 10.53
CA GLN A 98 11.24 2.08 9.22
C GLN A 98 10.18 0.97 9.27
N HIS A 99 10.51 -0.18 9.84
CA HIS A 99 9.56 -1.30 10.00
C HIS A 99 8.39 -0.96 10.91
N LEU A 100 8.62 -0.21 12.00
CA LEU A 100 7.54 0.27 12.85
C LEU A 100 6.59 1.16 12.02
N VAL A 101 7.12 2.16 11.32
CA VAL A 101 6.35 3.09 10.49
C VAL A 101 5.58 2.37 9.38
N GLU A 102 6.17 1.37 8.73
CA GLU A 102 5.47 0.52 7.77
C GLU A 102 4.28 -0.20 8.41
N GLY A 103 4.46 -0.74 9.62
CA GLY A 103 3.38 -1.35 10.40
C GLY A 103 2.28 -0.35 10.76
N VAL A 104 2.65 0.85 11.21
CA VAL A 104 1.72 1.95 11.52
C VAL A 104 0.91 2.31 10.28
N CYS A 105 1.57 2.53 9.15
CA CYS A 105 0.92 2.88 7.89
C CYS A 105 -0.07 1.80 7.44
N LYS A 106 0.31 0.52 7.50
CA LYS A 106 -0.57 -0.61 7.15
C LYS A 106 -1.87 -0.63 7.95
N THR A 107 -1.78 -0.38 9.26
CA THR A 107 -2.96 -0.37 10.14
C THR A 107 -3.83 0.86 9.92
N LEU A 108 -3.24 2.01 9.57
CA LEU A 108 -3.96 3.25 9.35
C LEU A 108 -4.65 3.34 7.97
N ILE A 109 -4.13 2.68 6.93
CA ILE A 109 -4.67 2.78 5.57
C ILE A 109 -6.17 2.45 5.49
N PRO A 110 -6.67 1.32 6.02
CA PRO A 110 -8.09 0.96 5.92
C PRO A 110 -9.02 1.99 6.57
N VAL A 111 -8.51 2.73 7.56
CA VAL A 111 -9.23 3.73 8.33
C VAL A 111 -9.21 5.09 7.64
N LEU A 112 -8.06 5.46 7.05
CA LEU A 112 -7.84 6.78 6.44
C LEU A 112 -8.23 6.84 4.96
N GLU A 113 -8.08 5.75 4.20
CA GLU A 113 -8.38 5.69 2.76
C GLU A 113 -9.82 6.15 2.44
N PRO A 114 -10.87 5.74 3.16
CA PRO A 114 -12.25 6.20 2.90
C PRO A 114 -12.47 7.70 3.15
N LYS A 115 -11.59 8.33 3.94
CA LYS A 115 -11.65 9.74 4.35
C LYS A 115 -10.62 10.61 3.62
N THR A 116 -9.79 9.99 2.78
CA THR A 116 -8.78 10.68 1.96
C THR A 116 -9.39 11.00 0.60
N PRO A 117 -9.17 12.19 0.03
CA PRO A 117 -9.57 12.48 -1.34
C PRO A 117 -8.93 11.50 -2.32
N VAL A 118 -9.70 10.96 -3.28
CA VAL A 118 -9.23 9.99 -4.28
C VAL A 118 -8.03 10.51 -5.10
N SER A 119 -7.88 11.83 -5.22
CA SER A 119 -6.78 12.48 -5.94
C SER A 119 -5.48 12.59 -5.15
N GLN A 120 -5.47 12.21 -3.86
CA GLN A 120 -4.33 12.37 -2.97
C GLN A 120 -3.87 11.02 -2.39
N PRO A 121 -2.56 10.84 -2.12
CA PRO A 121 -2.10 9.68 -1.38
C PRO A 121 -2.59 9.72 0.08
N VAL A 122 -2.84 8.55 0.67
CA VAL A 122 -3.27 8.40 2.08
C VAL A 122 -2.26 9.02 3.05
N PHE A 123 -0.97 8.98 2.71
CA PHE A 123 0.07 9.69 3.44
C PHE A 123 0.78 10.67 2.50
N THR A 124 0.79 11.94 2.88
CA THR A 124 1.46 13.01 2.11
C THR A 124 2.91 13.20 2.53
N ARG A 125 3.24 12.84 3.77
CA ARG A 125 4.58 13.03 4.33
C ARG A 125 4.85 11.96 5.38
N ILE A 126 5.95 11.24 5.22
CA ILE A 126 6.46 10.29 6.19
C ILE A 126 7.92 10.67 6.45
N GLU A 127 8.29 10.97 7.69
CA GLU A 127 9.65 11.40 8.04
C GLU A 127 10.15 10.68 9.28
N LEU A 128 11.41 10.25 9.23
CA LEU A 128 12.14 9.78 10.38
C LEU A 128 13.04 10.88 10.90
N LEU A 129 12.99 11.11 12.21
CA LEU A 129 13.68 12.17 12.91
C LEU A 129 14.54 11.55 14.00
N GLU A 130 15.81 11.93 14.05
CA GLU A 130 16.66 11.63 15.21
C GLU A 130 16.17 12.36 16.46
N ALA A 131 16.57 11.89 17.63
CA ALA A 131 16.25 12.57 18.89
C ALA A 131 16.82 13.99 18.85
N ASN A 132 16.02 14.99 19.21
CA ASN A 132 16.37 16.42 19.23
C ASN A 132 16.73 17.07 17.88
N SER A 133 16.77 16.34 16.77
CA SER A 133 16.93 16.95 15.44
C SER A 133 15.61 17.55 14.93
N SER A 134 15.68 18.69 14.25
CA SER A 134 14.58 19.26 13.47
C SER A 134 14.63 18.86 11.99
N SER A 135 15.75 18.32 11.52
CA SER A 135 15.92 17.85 10.15
C SER A 135 15.57 16.36 10.04
N PRO A 136 14.83 15.95 8.99
CA PRO A 136 14.55 14.54 8.76
C PRO A 136 15.86 13.81 8.44
N ALA A 137 16.05 12.66 9.08
CA ALA A 137 17.14 11.72 8.79
C ALA A 137 16.81 10.84 7.58
N ALA A 138 15.52 10.59 7.33
CA ALA A 138 15.02 10.00 6.10
C ALA A 138 13.60 10.51 5.82
N SER A 139 13.25 10.57 4.55
CA SER A 139 11.89 10.87 4.10
C SER A 139 11.33 9.69 3.30
N GLY A 140 10.14 9.25 3.69
CA GLY A 140 9.40 8.20 3.04
C GLY A 140 8.33 8.79 2.13
N THR A 141 8.26 8.31 0.90
CA THR A 141 7.10 8.56 0.03
C THR A 141 6.30 7.28 -0.12
N MET A 142 4.98 7.39 0.06
CA MET A 142 4.08 6.29 -0.19
C MET A 142 4.02 6.08 -1.70
N GLN A 143 4.63 5.00 -2.20
CA GLN A 143 4.36 4.60 -3.57
C GLN A 143 2.94 4.06 -3.61
N ASN A 144 2.06 4.79 -4.30
CA ASN A 144 0.72 4.30 -4.57
C ASN A 144 0.81 3.19 -5.63
N ILE A 145 1.20 2.00 -5.18
CA ILE A 145 1.24 0.79 -6.00
C ILE A 145 -0.13 0.51 -6.64
N HIS A 146 -1.21 1.06 -6.08
CA HIS A 146 -2.58 0.82 -6.52
C HIS A 146 -3.04 1.69 -7.70
N SER A 147 -2.20 2.60 -8.23
CA SER A 147 -2.57 3.39 -9.42
C SER A 147 -2.43 2.61 -10.73
N TYR A 148 -1.68 1.50 -10.75
CA TYR A 148 -1.48 0.73 -11.97
C TYR A 148 -2.62 -0.27 -12.17
N GLY A 149 -3.41 -0.09 -13.22
CA GLY A 149 -4.35 -1.12 -13.67
C GLY A 149 -3.62 -2.40 -14.11
N PHE A 150 -4.31 -3.53 -14.15
CA PHE A 150 -3.77 -4.86 -14.51
C PHE A 150 -2.80 -4.83 -15.71
N ARG A 151 -3.14 -4.09 -16.77
CA ARG A 151 -2.31 -3.98 -17.97
C ARG A 151 -0.96 -3.31 -17.73
N GLN A 152 -0.93 -2.28 -16.89
CA GLN A 152 0.32 -1.58 -16.53
C GLN A 152 1.14 -2.43 -15.56
N PHE A 153 0.50 -3.10 -14.59
CA PHE A 153 1.15 -4.06 -13.71
C PHE A 153 1.91 -5.13 -14.50
N VAL A 154 1.23 -5.82 -15.44
CA VAL A 154 1.87 -6.87 -16.24
C VAL A 154 3.01 -6.31 -17.09
N ARG A 155 2.84 -5.11 -17.66
CA ARG A 155 3.85 -4.50 -18.55
C ARG A 155 5.12 -4.06 -17.82
N PHE A 156 5.00 -3.49 -16.62
CA PHE A 156 6.12 -2.85 -15.92
C PHE A 156 6.74 -3.74 -14.84
N GLU A 157 5.91 -4.47 -14.08
CA GLU A 157 6.39 -5.30 -12.97
C GLU A 157 6.75 -6.72 -13.43
N ARG A 158 6.12 -7.21 -14.50
CA ARG A 158 6.20 -8.60 -14.98
C ARG A 158 6.56 -8.68 -16.47
N VAL A 159 7.63 -7.99 -16.85
CA VAL A 159 8.07 -7.82 -18.25
C VAL A 159 8.29 -9.16 -18.96
N THR A 160 8.83 -10.17 -18.26
CA THR A 160 9.09 -11.49 -18.83
C THR A 160 7.79 -12.23 -19.11
N GLU A 161 6.86 -12.22 -18.17
CA GLU A 161 5.54 -12.85 -18.33
C GLU A 161 4.70 -12.13 -19.40
N TYR A 162 4.83 -10.80 -19.51
CA TYR A 162 4.22 -10.02 -20.59
C TYR A 162 4.71 -10.44 -21.98
N ARG A 163 6.02 -10.66 -22.13
CA ARG A 163 6.62 -11.14 -23.39
C ARG A 163 6.14 -12.55 -23.73
N LEU A 164 6.10 -13.43 -22.73
CA LEU A 164 5.62 -14.80 -22.89
C LEU A 164 4.13 -14.82 -23.31
N PHE A 165 3.30 -14.01 -22.66
CA PHE A 165 1.89 -13.86 -23.03
C PHE A 165 1.72 -13.44 -24.48
N TRP A 166 2.48 -12.43 -24.93
CA TRP A 166 2.45 -11.99 -26.33
C TRP A 166 2.90 -13.06 -27.30
N PHE A 167 3.96 -13.79 -26.97
CA PHE A 167 4.45 -14.88 -27.80
C PHE A 167 3.38 -15.98 -27.96
N LEU A 168 2.74 -16.38 -26.86
CA LEU A 168 1.65 -17.37 -26.87
C LEU A 168 0.45 -16.89 -27.68
N LEU A 169 0.08 -15.61 -27.55
CA LEU A 169 -1.04 -15.03 -28.28
C LEU A 169 -0.77 -14.95 -29.79
N VAL A 170 0.45 -14.59 -30.19
CA VAL A 170 0.86 -14.59 -31.61
C VAL A 170 0.92 -16.01 -32.16
N ALA A 171 1.48 -16.96 -31.41
CA ALA A 171 1.52 -18.37 -31.80
C ALA A 171 0.12 -18.96 -31.97
N PHE A 172 -0.80 -18.66 -31.04
CA PHE A 172 -2.22 -19.00 -31.16
C PHE A 172 -2.84 -18.38 -32.41
N ALA A 173 -2.71 -17.07 -32.62
CA ALA A 173 -3.31 -16.39 -33.77
C ALA A 173 -2.83 -16.95 -35.11
N LEU A 174 -1.53 -17.25 -35.23
CA LEU A 174 -0.95 -17.85 -36.43
C LEU A 174 -1.50 -19.26 -36.67
N THR A 175 -1.47 -20.12 -35.66
CA THR A 175 -1.95 -21.51 -35.78
C THR A 175 -3.46 -21.58 -36.01
N PHE A 176 -4.23 -20.69 -35.39
CA PHE A 176 -5.66 -20.56 -35.62
C PHE A 176 -5.97 -20.08 -37.05
N ALA A 177 -5.24 -19.08 -37.56
CA ALA A 177 -5.40 -18.61 -38.94
C ALA A 177 -5.05 -19.70 -39.96
N VAL A 178 -3.99 -20.47 -39.72
CA VAL A 178 -3.63 -21.63 -40.55
C VAL A 178 -4.72 -22.70 -40.50
N SER A 179 -5.27 -22.99 -39.32
CA SER A 179 -6.38 -23.94 -39.17
C SER A 179 -7.62 -23.51 -39.96
N ILE A 180 -8.00 -22.23 -39.87
CA ILE A 180 -9.10 -21.65 -40.66
C ILE A 180 -8.79 -21.75 -42.16
N GLY A 181 -7.57 -21.40 -42.58
CA GLY A 181 -7.15 -21.51 -43.98
C GLY A 181 -7.29 -22.93 -44.51
N LEU A 182 -6.85 -23.93 -43.74
CA LEU A 182 -7.00 -25.34 -44.07
C LEU A 182 -8.47 -25.78 -44.05
N ALA A 183 -9.32 -25.19 -43.22
CA ALA A 183 -10.74 -25.52 -43.18
C ALA A 183 -11.51 -25.01 -44.40
N PHE A 184 -11.16 -23.83 -44.93
CA PHE A 184 -11.84 -23.23 -46.08
C PHE A 184 -11.23 -23.61 -47.44
N PHE A 185 -9.91 -23.82 -47.49
CA PHE A 185 -9.19 -24.07 -48.74
C PHE A 185 -8.53 -25.44 -48.80
N GLY A 186 -8.52 -26.19 -47.70
CA GLY A 186 -8.03 -27.57 -47.69
C GLY A 186 -9.01 -28.49 -48.41
N GLY A 187 -8.53 -29.20 -49.41
CA GLY A 187 -9.27 -30.28 -50.05
C GLY A 187 -9.52 -31.45 -49.09
N ALA A 188 -10.26 -32.47 -49.56
CA ALA A 188 -10.58 -33.66 -48.79
C ALA A 188 -9.45 -34.72 -48.75
N ASP A 189 -8.23 -34.36 -49.15
CA ASP A 189 -7.09 -35.28 -49.14
C ASP A 189 -6.75 -35.72 -47.71
N ALA A 190 -6.52 -37.02 -47.53
CA ALA A 190 -6.28 -37.62 -46.22
C ALA A 190 -5.09 -36.98 -45.47
N THR A 191 -4.05 -36.58 -46.21
CA THR A 191 -2.88 -35.88 -45.66
C THR A 191 -3.21 -34.47 -45.16
N VAL A 192 -4.06 -33.74 -45.88
CA VAL A 192 -4.51 -32.39 -45.49
C VAL A 192 -5.41 -32.44 -44.25
N VAL A 193 -6.27 -33.46 -44.17
CA VAL A 193 -7.12 -33.72 -43.00
C VAL A 193 -6.29 -34.03 -41.77
N GLU A 194 -5.22 -34.82 -41.89
CA GLU A 194 -4.32 -35.12 -40.78
C GLU A 194 -3.56 -33.88 -40.29
N ILE A 195 -3.01 -33.08 -41.22
CA ILE A 195 -2.31 -31.83 -40.90
C ILE A 195 -3.24 -30.86 -40.18
N LYS A 196 -4.50 -30.73 -40.64
CA LYS A 196 -5.52 -29.91 -39.97
C LYS A 196 -5.71 -30.35 -38.52
N GLY A 197 -5.85 -31.65 -38.26
CA GLY A 197 -6.00 -32.19 -36.92
C GLY A 197 -4.81 -31.87 -36.00
N TRP A 198 -3.58 -31.92 -36.52
CA TRP A 198 -2.38 -31.51 -35.77
C TRP A 198 -2.38 -30.01 -35.45
N VAL A 199 -2.70 -29.15 -36.43
CA VAL A 199 -2.75 -27.70 -36.25
C VAL A 199 -3.84 -27.29 -35.24
N GLU A 200 -5.01 -27.92 -35.28
CA GLU A 200 -6.09 -27.70 -34.31
C GLU A 200 -5.68 -28.04 -32.88
N ARG A 201 -4.96 -29.16 -32.68
CA ARG A 201 -4.42 -29.55 -31.37
C ARG A 201 -3.39 -28.55 -30.85
N ILE A 202 -2.47 -28.12 -31.72
CA ILE A 202 -1.45 -27.12 -31.39
C ILE A 202 -2.11 -25.78 -31.03
N SER A 203 -3.08 -25.33 -31.83
CA SER A 203 -3.84 -24.10 -31.58
C SER A 203 -4.58 -24.17 -30.25
N SER A 204 -5.18 -25.31 -29.92
CA SER A 204 -5.88 -25.53 -28.65
C SER A 204 -4.92 -25.49 -27.46
N ALA A 205 -3.73 -26.07 -27.59
CA ALA A 205 -2.69 -26.03 -26.55
C ALA A 205 -2.20 -24.59 -26.28
N PHE A 206 -2.00 -23.79 -27.34
CA PHE A 206 -1.63 -22.38 -27.18
C PHE A 206 -2.75 -21.55 -26.57
N LEU A 207 -4.01 -21.81 -26.91
CA LEU A 207 -5.17 -21.14 -26.31
C LEU A 207 -5.24 -21.43 -24.80
N VAL A 208 -5.15 -22.69 -24.41
CA VAL A 208 -5.15 -23.11 -22.99
C VAL A 208 -3.98 -22.45 -22.25
N SER A 209 -2.77 -22.51 -22.80
CA SER A 209 -1.58 -21.90 -22.19
C SER A 209 -1.71 -20.38 -22.04
N THR A 210 -2.34 -19.71 -23.00
CA THR A 210 -2.63 -18.26 -22.94
C THR A 210 -3.63 -17.95 -21.83
N LEU A 211 -4.72 -18.71 -21.74
CA LEU A 211 -5.74 -18.54 -20.71
C LEU A 211 -5.18 -18.81 -19.31
N THR A 212 -4.41 -19.89 -19.14
CA THR A 212 -3.74 -20.20 -17.87
C THR A 212 -2.81 -19.05 -17.47
N SER A 213 -2.03 -18.51 -18.40
CA SER A 213 -1.14 -17.37 -18.13
C SER A 213 -1.92 -16.13 -17.68
N ILE A 214 -3.07 -15.82 -18.32
CA ILE A 214 -3.94 -14.71 -17.91
C ILE A 214 -4.46 -14.94 -16.49
N ILE A 215 -4.97 -16.14 -16.19
CA ILE A 215 -5.52 -16.47 -14.87
C ILE A 215 -4.44 -16.35 -13.78
N THR A 216 -3.25 -16.90 -14.03
CA THR A 216 -2.13 -16.80 -13.09
C THR A 216 -1.73 -15.34 -12.86
N LEU A 217 -1.61 -14.53 -13.93
CA LEU A 217 -1.32 -13.11 -13.81
C LEU A 217 -2.43 -12.35 -13.08
N ALA A 218 -3.70 -12.70 -13.30
CA ALA A 218 -4.83 -12.07 -12.62
C ALA A 218 -4.84 -12.37 -11.12
N ILE A 219 -4.56 -13.62 -10.72
CA ILE A 219 -4.42 -14.01 -9.32
C ILE A 219 -3.22 -13.28 -8.69
N GLN A 220 -2.08 -13.24 -9.40
CA GLN A 220 -0.90 -12.51 -8.93
C GLN A 220 -1.15 -11.01 -8.82
N TYR A 221 -1.92 -10.42 -9.73
CA TYR A 221 -2.32 -9.02 -9.66
C TYR A 221 -3.28 -8.77 -8.51
N GLN A 222 -4.26 -9.64 -8.26
CA GLN A 222 -5.12 -9.54 -7.08
C GLN A 222 -4.29 -9.64 -5.80
N ARG A 223 -3.34 -10.57 -5.74
CA ARG A 223 -2.41 -10.70 -4.62
C ARG A 223 -1.53 -9.47 -4.48
N TRP A 224 -0.94 -8.98 -5.56
CA TRP A 224 -0.08 -7.79 -5.55
C TRP A 224 -0.85 -6.53 -5.18
N ARG A 225 -2.08 -6.38 -5.67
CA ARG A 225 -3.00 -5.32 -5.26
C ARG A 225 -3.39 -5.44 -3.78
N SER A 226 -3.39 -6.65 -3.24
CA SER A 226 -3.56 -6.88 -1.79
C SER A 226 -2.25 -6.85 -1.00
N VAL A 227 -1.08 -6.77 -1.67
CA VAL A 227 0.23 -6.73 -1.01
C VAL A 227 0.56 -5.28 -0.68
N ASP A 228 0.90 -5.13 0.58
CA ASP A 228 1.28 -3.94 1.32
C ASP A 228 1.87 -2.77 0.53
N VAL A 229 1.40 -1.59 0.94
CA VAL A 229 1.99 -0.30 0.66
C VAL A 229 3.50 -0.32 0.91
N ARG A 230 4.27 0.01 -0.12
CA ARG A 230 5.71 0.23 0.01
C ARG A 230 5.98 1.71 0.25
N ILE A 231 6.79 1.98 1.27
CA ILE A 231 7.35 3.28 1.53
C ILE A 231 8.72 3.30 0.86
N GLU A 232 8.92 4.17 -0.11
CA GLU A 232 10.24 4.41 -0.69
C GLU A 232 10.97 5.43 0.19
N TRP A 233 12.04 4.97 0.84
CA TRP A 233 12.87 5.79 1.72
C TRP A 233 13.97 6.50 0.92
N SER A 234 14.15 7.79 1.16
CA SER A 234 15.16 8.67 0.56
C SER A 234 15.88 9.52 1.60
#